data_AF-A0AAU9WL57-F1
#
_entry.id   AF-A0AAU9WL57-F1
#
_cell.length_a   1.000
_cell.length_b   1.000
_cell.length_c   1.000
_cell.angle_alpha   90.00
_cell.angle_beta   90.00
_cell.angle_gamma   90.00
#
_symmetry.space_group_name_H-M   'P 1'
#
loop_
_entity.id
_entity.type
_entity.pdbx_description
1 polymer ?
#
loop_
_entity_poly.entity_id
_entity_poly.type
_entity_poly.pdbx_seq_one_letter_code
_entity_poly.pdbx_strand_id
1 'polypeptide(L)'
;MQNENIWQNLNAAMFSACDGRLQQPSLNPLLSSSFNHGPGKESSFYTGMIERRQEMDAFESPCAMIKEGLKRKITQKHLENGTTLPKIEEKKRQPAPPRMKEEDPEVIKKRRERNKIAATKCRKRKRERIEILERKTNRLEETRRKKLEEKEELLAELHELSTSLNNHWCKLAPSQNVALLNSLRQKYGNFNVS
;
A
#
# COMPACT_ATOMS: atom_id res chain seq x y z
N MET A 1 16.73 7.14 -41.25
CA MET A 1 15.42 7.22 -40.57
C MET A 1 14.81 5.85 -40.20
N GLN A 2 15.59 4.76 -40.09
CA GLN A 2 15.03 3.41 -39.82
C GLN A 2 15.33 2.85 -38.41
N ASN A 3 16.09 3.55 -37.57
CA ASN A 3 16.56 3.03 -36.28
C ASN A 3 15.77 3.50 -35.04
N GLU A 4 14.78 4.39 -35.19
CA GLU A 4 13.95 4.85 -34.06
C GLU A 4 12.74 3.93 -33.79
N ASN A 5 12.29 3.17 -34.80
CA ASN A 5 11.12 2.28 -34.68
C ASN A 5 11.39 0.98 -33.92
N ILE A 6 12.64 0.57 -33.78
CA ILE A 6 13.00 -0.70 -33.08
C ILE A 6 12.84 -0.54 -31.55
N TRP A 7 13.16 0.63 -31.01
CA TRP A 7 13.07 0.91 -29.56
C TRP A 7 11.64 1.18 -29.07
N GLN A 8 10.75 1.60 -29.95
CA GLN A 8 9.33 1.75 -29.61
C GLN A 8 8.63 0.39 -29.53
N ASN A 9 8.95 -0.54 -30.44
CA ASN A 9 8.29 -1.84 -30.49
C ASN A 9 8.68 -2.77 -29.34
N LEU A 10 9.95 -2.73 -28.89
CA LEU A 10 10.42 -3.46 -27.70
C LEU A 10 9.76 -2.95 -26.39
N ASN A 11 9.44 -1.66 -26.32
CA ASN A 11 8.71 -1.06 -25.20
C ASN A 11 7.19 -1.31 -25.24
N ALA A 12 6.62 -1.84 -26.32
CA ALA A 12 5.21 -2.26 -26.32
C ALA A 12 5.10 -3.71 -25.83
N ALA A 13 5.95 -4.60 -26.36
CA ALA A 13 5.96 -6.02 -26.02
C ALA A 13 6.31 -6.31 -24.55
N MET A 14 7.23 -5.55 -23.95
CA MET A 14 7.57 -5.72 -22.52
C MET A 14 6.48 -5.21 -21.56
N PHE A 15 5.63 -4.28 -21.97
CA PHE A 15 4.64 -3.67 -21.08
C PHE A 15 3.27 -4.36 -21.15
N SER A 16 3.02 -5.19 -22.17
CA SER A 16 1.83 -6.06 -22.26
C SER A 16 1.91 -7.29 -21.33
N ALA A 17 3.10 -7.67 -20.86
CA ALA A 17 3.29 -8.87 -20.03
C ALA A 17 3.11 -8.64 -18.52
N CYS A 18 2.85 -7.41 -18.09
CA CYS A 18 2.73 -7.05 -16.67
C CYS A 18 1.29 -6.87 -16.17
N ASP A 19 0.27 -7.17 -16.98
CA ASP A 19 -1.15 -7.25 -16.54
C ASP A 19 -1.47 -8.58 -15.82
N GLY A 20 -0.53 -9.02 -14.98
CA GLY A 20 -0.69 -10.15 -14.07
C GLY A 20 -1.55 -9.76 -12.88
N ARG A 21 -2.88 -9.87 -13.05
CA ARG A 21 -3.91 -10.21 -12.05
C ARG A 21 -3.41 -10.28 -10.60
N LEU A 22 -3.33 -9.13 -9.92
CA LEU A 22 -3.08 -9.06 -8.47
C LEU A 22 -4.41 -9.20 -7.73
N GLN A 23 -4.69 -10.42 -7.28
CA GLN A 23 -5.74 -10.74 -6.32
C GLN A 23 -5.43 -9.95 -5.02
N GLN A 24 -6.31 -9.03 -4.65
CA GLN A 24 -6.18 -8.22 -3.43
C GLN A 24 -6.40 -9.12 -2.19
N PRO A 25 -5.46 -9.22 -1.23
CA PRO A 25 -5.81 -9.66 0.10
C PRO A 25 -6.48 -8.50 0.85
N SER A 26 -7.62 -8.79 1.47
CA SER A 26 -8.43 -7.85 2.27
C SER A 26 -7.58 -7.12 3.32
N LEU A 27 -7.63 -5.79 3.31
CA LEU A 27 -7.01 -4.95 4.34
C LEU A 27 -7.79 -5.07 5.66
N ASN A 28 -7.09 -5.41 6.74
CA ASN A 28 -7.62 -5.43 8.11
C ASN A 28 -7.87 -4.00 8.63
N PRO A 29 -8.95 -3.73 9.40
CA PRO A 29 -9.39 -2.35 9.72
C PRO A 29 -8.67 -1.65 10.88
N LEU A 30 -7.64 -2.22 11.49
CA LEU A 30 -7.11 -1.75 12.79
C LEU A 30 -5.97 -0.72 12.74
N LEU A 31 -5.69 -0.10 11.59
CA LEU A 31 -4.57 0.85 11.44
C LEU A 31 -4.98 2.32 11.19
N SER A 32 -6.21 2.70 11.55
CA SER A 32 -6.75 4.04 11.24
C SER A 32 -6.58 5.10 12.35
N SER A 33 -5.84 4.88 13.44
CA SER A 33 -5.89 5.78 14.60
C SER A 33 -4.70 6.73 14.83
N SER A 34 -3.70 6.81 13.94
CA SER A 34 -2.51 7.63 14.24
C SER A 34 -2.01 8.44 13.05
N PHE A 35 -2.79 9.41 12.59
CA PHE A 35 -2.23 10.55 11.84
C PHE A 35 -3.06 11.81 12.10
N ASN A 36 -2.76 12.47 13.22
CA ASN A 36 -3.07 13.88 13.43
C ASN A 36 -1.78 14.58 13.84
N HIS A 37 -1.19 15.35 12.91
CA HIS A 37 -0.11 16.28 13.22
C HIS A 37 -0.60 17.69 12.87
N GLY A 38 -0.78 18.52 13.91
CA GLY A 38 -0.95 19.97 13.78
C GLY A 38 0.40 20.66 13.48
N PRO A 39 0.37 21.90 12.96
CA PRO A 39 1.58 22.55 12.45
C PRO A 39 2.32 23.27 13.58
N GLY A 40 3.63 23.04 13.66
CA GLY A 40 4.53 23.85 14.49
C GLY A 40 5.31 23.04 15.50
N LYS A 41 6.46 22.49 15.07
CA LYS A 41 7.71 22.27 15.83
C LYS A 41 8.71 21.47 14.97
N GLU A 42 9.09 22.02 13.81
CA GLU A 42 10.18 21.49 12.98
C GLU A 42 11.52 22.11 13.41
N SER A 43 12.05 21.76 14.58
CA SER A 43 13.41 22.19 14.94
C SER A 43 14.14 21.26 15.91
N SER A 44 13.46 20.31 16.54
CA SER A 44 14.03 19.48 17.61
C SER A 44 14.34 18.03 17.20
N PHE A 45 13.95 17.59 16.01
CA PHE A 45 14.06 16.18 15.65
C PHE A 45 15.47 15.75 15.23
N TYR A 46 16.21 16.62 14.52
CA TYR A 46 17.54 16.27 14.02
C TYR A 46 18.66 16.45 15.06
N THR A 47 18.49 17.33 16.04
CA THR A 47 19.51 17.59 17.07
C THR A 47 19.61 16.47 18.11
N GLY A 48 18.50 15.76 18.39
CA GLY A 48 18.49 14.61 19.32
C GLY A 48 19.02 13.28 18.76
N MET A 49 19.49 13.28 17.50
CA MET A 49 20.09 12.11 16.83
C MET A 49 21.63 12.13 16.91
N ILE A 50 22.24 13.27 17.26
CA ILE A 50 23.71 13.43 17.24
C ILE A 50 24.35 13.15 18.61
N GLU A 51 23.65 13.41 19.72
CA GLU A 51 24.19 13.17 21.08
C GLU A 51 23.95 11.76 21.63
N ARG A 52 23.14 10.93 20.97
CA ARG A 52 22.84 9.54 21.39
C ARG A 52 23.77 8.49 20.78
N ARG A 53 24.95 8.90 20.32
CA ARG A 53 25.94 8.02 19.67
C ARG A 53 27.04 7.53 20.63
N GLN A 54 27.04 8.00 21.87
CA GLN A 54 27.89 7.47 22.93
C GLN A 54 26.97 6.70 23.89
N GLU A 55 27.34 5.44 24.15
CA GLU A 55 26.63 4.45 24.96
C GLU A 55 25.40 3.80 24.30
N MET A 56 25.64 2.75 23.52
CA MET A 56 24.87 1.49 23.50
C MET A 56 25.74 0.44 22.78
N ASP A 57 26.91 0.16 23.34
CA ASP A 57 27.55 -1.13 23.11
C ASP A 57 26.73 -2.19 23.88
N ALA A 58 26.46 -3.31 23.23
CA ALA A 58 25.78 -4.50 23.77
C ALA A 58 24.24 -4.51 23.84
N PHE A 59 23.55 -4.23 22.73
CA PHE A 59 22.26 -4.90 22.49
C PHE A 59 22.43 -5.95 21.38
N GLU A 60 22.60 -7.19 21.81
CA GLU A 60 22.82 -8.36 20.97
C GLU A 60 21.62 -8.53 20.02
N SER A 61 21.83 -8.14 18.76
CA SER A 61 20.80 -8.18 17.73
C SER A 61 20.24 -9.61 17.61
N PRO A 62 18.91 -9.80 17.47
CA PRO A 62 18.31 -11.11 17.17
C PRO A 62 18.96 -11.86 16.00
N CYS A 63 19.66 -11.13 15.13
CA CYS A 63 20.48 -11.67 14.06
C CYS A 63 21.66 -12.55 14.56
N ALA A 64 22.24 -12.26 15.73
CA ALA A 64 23.34 -13.03 16.30
C ALA A 64 22.89 -14.44 16.70
N MET A 65 21.73 -14.57 17.36
CA MET A 65 21.17 -15.88 17.70
C MET A 65 20.81 -16.71 16.47
N ILE A 66 20.23 -16.08 15.44
CA ILE A 66 19.93 -16.75 14.16
C ILE A 66 21.21 -17.20 13.47
N LYS A 67 22.26 -16.36 13.49
CA LYS A 67 23.57 -16.66 12.89
C LYS A 67 24.25 -17.84 13.60
N GLU A 68 24.23 -17.87 14.93
CA GLU A 68 24.83 -18.96 15.70
C GLU A 68 24.01 -20.26 15.63
N GLY A 69 22.67 -20.15 15.54
CA GLY A 69 21.80 -21.31 15.28
C GLY A 69 22.04 -21.93 13.90
N LEU A 70 22.19 -21.09 12.88
CA LEU A 70 22.47 -21.54 11.52
C LEU A 70 23.87 -22.17 11.40
N LYS A 71 24.90 -21.56 12.02
CA LYS A 71 26.26 -22.13 12.06
C LYS A 71 26.27 -23.54 12.68
N ARG A 72 25.61 -23.72 13.83
CA ARG A 72 25.52 -25.02 14.51
C ARG A 72 24.83 -26.08 13.65
N LYS A 73 23.75 -25.71 12.95
CA LYS A 73 23.04 -26.64 12.07
C LYS A 73 23.87 -27.05 10.86
N ILE A 74 24.64 -26.11 10.30
CA ILE A 74 25.56 -26.38 9.20
C ILE A 74 26.71 -27.27 9.67
N THR A 75 27.34 -26.99 10.82
CA THR A 75 28.44 -27.80 11.37
C THR A 75 28.00 -29.23 11.67
N GLN A 76 26.82 -29.40 12.28
CA GLN A 76 26.25 -30.69 12.61
C GLN A 76 26.00 -31.54 11.35
N LYS A 77 25.40 -30.93 10.32
CA LYS A 77 25.12 -31.62 9.06
C LYS A 77 26.40 -32.05 8.32
N HIS A 78 27.49 -31.31 8.45
CA HIS A 78 28.78 -31.71 7.85
C HIS A 78 29.40 -32.89 8.61
N LEU A 79 29.31 -32.88 9.95
CA LEU A 79 29.78 -33.97 10.80
C LEU A 79 29.02 -35.26 10.54
N GLU A 80 27.69 -35.19 10.44
CA GLU A 80 26.82 -36.33 10.10
C GLU A 80 27.15 -36.92 8.72
N ASN A 81 27.56 -36.07 7.77
CA ASN A 81 27.97 -36.49 6.43
C ASN A 81 29.46 -36.88 6.34
N GLY A 82 30.18 -36.97 7.46
CA GLY A 82 31.60 -37.35 7.50
C GLY A 82 32.56 -36.39 6.78
N THR A 83 32.12 -35.14 6.54
CA THR A 83 32.91 -34.13 5.84
C THR A 83 33.35 -33.03 6.81
N THR A 84 34.62 -32.65 6.77
CA THR A 84 35.10 -31.50 7.53
C THR A 84 34.67 -30.21 6.83
N LEU A 85 34.23 -29.21 7.60
CA LEU A 85 33.89 -27.89 7.07
C LEU A 85 35.10 -27.33 6.30
N PRO A 86 34.93 -26.94 5.02
CA PRO A 86 36.03 -26.31 4.29
C PRO A 86 36.39 -25.01 4.99
N LYS A 87 37.65 -24.91 5.42
CA LYS A 87 38.21 -23.67 5.96
C LYS A 87 38.23 -22.67 4.81
N ILE A 88 37.22 -21.81 4.75
CA ILE A 88 37.21 -20.67 3.83
C ILE A 88 38.35 -19.78 4.31
N GLU A 89 39.53 -19.94 3.70
CA GLU A 89 40.54 -18.91 3.76
C GLU A 89 39.91 -17.67 3.14
N GLU A 90 39.69 -16.66 3.97
CA GLU A 90 39.31 -15.34 3.50
C GLU A 90 40.46 -14.84 2.61
N LYS A 91 40.39 -15.14 1.31
CA LYS A 91 41.18 -14.42 0.32
C LYS A 91 40.80 -12.97 0.49
N LYS A 92 41.64 -12.22 1.21
CA LYS A 92 41.58 -10.76 1.28
C LYS A 92 41.49 -10.31 -0.17
N ARG A 93 40.29 -9.87 -0.59
CA ARG A 93 40.12 -9.28 -1.91
C ARG A 93 41.05 -8.09 -1.90
N GLN A 94 42.15 -8.18 -2.65
CA GLN A 94 43.01 -7.03 -2.82
C GLN A 94 42.11 -5.91 -3.36
N PRO A 95 42.19 -4.69 -2.81
CA PRO A 95 41.45 -3.57 -3.33
C PRO A 95 41.72 -3.51 -4.83
N ALA A 96 40.66 -3.55 -5.64
CA ALA A 96 40.81 -3.42 -7.08
C ALA A 96 41.69 -2.18 -7.34
N PRO A 97 42.71 -2.27 -8.20
CA PRO A 97 43.57 -1.13 -8.48
C PRO A 97 42.67 0.07 -8.83
N PRO A 98 42.97 1.27 -8.30
CA PRO A 98 42.16 2.46 -8.59
C PRO A 98 42.05 2.55 -10.11
N ARG A 99 40.81 2.54 -10.63
CA ARG A 99 40.56 2.65 -12.07
C ARG A 99 40.94 4.07 -12.49
N MET A 100 42.24 4.32 -12.67
CA MET A 100 42.80 5.56 -13.22
C MET A 100 42.74 5.52 -14.75
N LYS A 101 41.55 5.28 -15.28
CA LYS A 101 41.21 5.83 -16.60
C LYS A 101 40.17 6.88 -16.28
N GLU A 102 40.60 8.13 -16.20
CA GLU A 102 39.68 9.26 -16.19
C GLU A 102 38.73 9.03 -17.36
N GLU A 103 37.49 8.66 -17.04
CA GLU A 103 36.45 8.43 -18.02
C GLU A 103 36.34 9.74 -18.80
N ASP A 104 36.47 9.67 -20.13
CA ASP A 104 36.48 10.85 -21.00
C ASP A 104 35.37 11.83 -20.57
N PRO A 105 35.70 13.11 -20.30
CA PRO A 105 34.73 14.08 -19.79
C PRO A 105 33.45 14.16 -20.64
N GLU A 106 33.53 13.86 -21.94
CA GLU A 106 32.35 13.78 -22.80
C GLU A 106 31.41 12.62 -22.46
N VAL A 107 31.95 11.44 -22.12
CA VAL A 107 31.15 10.27 -21.72
C VAL A 107 30.43 10.54 -20.41
N ILE A 108 31.11 11.18 -19.46
CA ILE A 108 30.51 11.60 -18.19
C ILE A 108 29.37 12.60 -18.45
N LYS A 109 29.58 13.62 -19.30
CA LYS A 109 28.54 14.59 -19.67
C LYS A 109 27.32 13.91 -20.30
N LYS A 110 27.52 13.01 -21.28
CA LYS A 110 26.43 12.24 -21.91
C LYS A 110 25.68 11.36 -20.90
N ARG A 111 26.38 10.73 -19.95
CA ARG A 111 25.75 9.95 -18.86
C ARG A 111 24.89 10.83 -17.96
N ARG A 112 25.40 12.00 -17.54
CA ARG A 112 24.67 12.96 -16.70
C ARG A 112 23.42 13.48 -17.41
N GLU A 113 23.52 13.83 -18.68
CA GLU A 113 22.37 14.31 -19.46
C GLU A 113 21.28 13.24 -19.57
N ARG A 114 21.66 11.98 -19.88
CA ARG A 114 20.72 10.86 -19.85
C ARG A 114 20.07 10.67 -18.48
N ASN A 115 20.85 10.74 -17.40
CA ASN A 115 20.32 10.60 -16.04
C ASN A 115 19.37 11.76 -15.67
N LYS A 116 19.68 12.99 -16.09
CA LYS A 116 18.83 14.17 -15.91
C LYS A 116 17.47 13.99 -16.60
N ILE A 117 17.46 13.50 -17.84
CA ILE A 117 16.24 13.17 -18.56
C ILE A 117 15.47 12.04 -17.85
N ALA A 118 16.15 10.97 -17.45
CA ALA A 118 15.54 9.84 -16.75
C ALA A 118 14.93 10.25 -15.41
N ALA A 119 15.61 11.08 -14.62
CA ALA A 119 15.12 11.60 -13.35
C ALA A 119 13.88 12.47 -13.55
N THR A 120 13.88 13.33 -14.56
CA THR A 120 12.72 14.16 -14.91
C THR A 120 11.52 13.29 -15.31
N LYS A 121 11.74 12.26 -16.14
CA LYS A 121 10.71 11.31 -16.55
C LYS A 121 10.18 10.48 -15.38
N CYS A 122 11.06 10.05 -14.46
CA CYS A 122 10.68 9.33 -13.25
C CYS A 122 9.78 10.20 -12.35
N ARG A 123 10.19 11.45 -12.10
CA ARG A 123 9.41 12.43 -11.34
C ARG A 123 8.07 12.74 -12.00
N LYS A 124 8.04 12.87 -13.33
CA LYS A 124 6.79 13.09 -14.10
C LYS A 124 5.84 11.90 -13.93
N ARG A 125 6.30 10.68 -14.17
CA ARG A 125 5.50 9.45 -14.01
C ARG A 125 4.95 9.29 -12.59
N LYS A 126 5.75 9.62 -11.57
CA LYS A 126 5.30 9.60 -10.18
C LYS A 126 4.14 10.58 -9.96
N ARG A 127 4.26 11.82 -10.45
CA ARG A 127 3.18 12.82 -10.37
C ARG A 127 1.93 12.38 -11.12
N GLU A 128 2.06 11.95 -12.37
CA GLU A 128 0.94 11.44 -13.17
C GLU A 128 0.21 10.28 -12.45
N ARG A 129 0.97 9.36 -11.82
CA ARG A 129 0.38 8.27 -11.03
C ARG A 129 -0.39 8.77 -9.81
N ILE A 130 0.15 9.75 -9.09
CA ILE A 130 -0.51 10.38 -7.95
C ILE A 130 -1.79 11.08 -8.40
N GLU A 131 -1.74 11.91 -9.45
CA GLU A 131 -2.89 12.62 -9.99
C GLU A 131 -4.01 11.67 -10.44
N ILE A 132 -3.66 10.53 -11.05
CA ILE A 132 -4.64 9.51 -11.43
C ILE A 132 -5.32 8.91 -10.19
N LEU A 133 -4.54 8.61 -9.15
CA LEU A 133 -5.08 8.04 -7.91
C LEU A 133 -5.97 9.05 -7.19
N GLU A 134 -5.54 10.30 -7.05
CA GLU A 134 -6.34 11.39 -6.47
C GLU A 134 -7.66 11.58 -7.23
N ARG A 135 -7.61 11.63 -8.56
CA ARG A 135 -8.84 11.75 -9.38
C ARG A 135 -9.78 10.56 -9.16
N LYS A 136 -9.25 9.34 -9.02
CA LYS A 136 -10.06 8.15 -8.73
C LYS A 136 -10.68 8.23 -7.32
N THR A 137 -9.91 8.63 -6.32
CA THR A 137 -10.39 8.82 -4.95
C THR A 137 -11.51 9.86 -4.93
N ASN A 138 -11.30 11.04 -5.52
CA ASN A 138 -12.29 12.10 -5.55
C ASN A 138 -13.60 11.64 -6.21
N ARG A 139 -13.52 10.90 -7.33
CA ARG A 139 -14.70 10.35 -8.00
C ARG A 139 -15.45 9.35 -7.11
N LEU A 140 -14.72 8.49 -6.40
CA LEU A 140 -15.32 7.52 -5.48
C LEU A 140 -15.98 8.22 -4.29
N GLU A 141 -15.34 9.24 -3.72
CA GLU A 141 -15.89 10.05 -2.63
C GLU A 141 -17.15 10.80 -3.07
N GLU A 142 -17.16 11.39 -4.26
CA GLU A 142 -18.36 12.04 -4.79
C GLU A 142 -19.51 11.05 -4.99
N THR A 143 -19.22 9.86 -5.53
CA THR A 143 -20.22 8.80 -5.70
C THR A 143 -20.75 8.32 -4.35
N ARG A 144 -19.85 8.14 -3.37
CA ARG A 144 -20.22 7.77 -1.99
C ARG A 144 -21.13 8.83 -1.38
N ARG A 145 -20.79 10.11 -1.52
CA ARG A 145 -21.60 11.22 -1.01
C ARG A 145 -23.01 11.19 -1.61
N LYS A 146 -23.13 11.10 -2.93
CA LYS A 146 -24.43 11.01 -3.62
C LYS A 146 -25.28 9.82 -3.15
N LYS A 147 -24.64 8.67 -2.91
CA LYS A 147 -25.34 7.48 -2.43
C LYS A 147 -25.77 7.57 -0.97
N LEU A 148 -25.02 8.30 -0.14
CA LEU A 148 -25.41 8.57 1.24
C LEU A 148 -26.58 9.56 1.30
N GLU A 149 -26.55 10.60 0.47
CA GLU A 149 -27.65 11.56 0.31
C GLU A 149 -28.94 10.86 -0.14
N GLU A 150 -28.89 10.05 -1.21
CA GLU A 150 -30.02 9.23 -1.67
C GLU A 150 -30.55 8.29 -0.57
N LYS A 151 -29.65 7.71 0.24
CA LYS A 151 -30.04 6.87 1.37
C LYS A 151 -30.80 7.67 2.44
N GLU A 152 -30.31 8.87 2.77
CA GLU A 152 -30.93 9.74 3.77
C GLU A 152 -32.31 10.22 3.31
N GLU A 153 -32.45 10.62 2.05
CA GLU A 153 -33.73 10.97 1.42
C GLU A 153 -34.74 9.82 1.51
N LEU A 154 -34.35 8.61 1.09
CA LEU A 154 -35.22 7.44 1.15
C LEU A 154 -35.62 7.05 2.58
N LEU A 155 -34.72 7.23 3.56
CA LEU A 155 -35.06 7.00 4.97
C LEU A 155 -36.05 8.04 5.49
N ALA A 156 -35.91 9.30 5.08
CA ALA A 156 -36.85 10.36 5.44
C ALA A 156 -38.24 10.10 4.84
N GLU A 157 -38.30 9.73 3.56
CA GLU A 157 -39.57 9.35 2.90
C GLU A 157 -40.22 8.14 3.57
N LEU A 158 -39.44 7.11 3.89
CA LEU A 158 -39.94 5.93 4.59
C LEU A 158 -40.50 6.31 5.97
N HIS A 159 -39.81 7.19 6.70
CA HIS A 159 -40.27 7.67 7.99
C HIS A 159 -41.57 8.48 7.87
N GLU A 160 -41.68 9.37 6.89
CA GLU A 160 -42.89 10.15 6.63
C GLU A 160 -44.08 9.25 6.28
N LEU A 161 -43.88 8.31 5.35
CA LEU A 161 -44.90 7.34 4.95
C LEU A 161 -45.33 6.45 6.12
N SER A 162 -44.37 5.97 6.91
CA SER A 162 -44.69 5.18 8.10
C SER A 162 -45.47 6.02 9.11
N THR A 163 -45.09 7.28 9.34
CA THR A 163 -45.81 8.17 10.26
C THR A 163 -47.24 8.43 9.77
N SER A 164 -47.42 8.72 8.48
CA SER A 164 -48.74 8.92 7.86
C SER A 164 -49.62 7.67 7.97
N LEU A 165 -49.06 6.49 7.70
CA LEU A 165 -49.77 5.21 7.84
C LEU A 165 -50.14 4.92 9.31
N ASN A 166 -49.22 5.20 10.23
CA ASN A 166 -49.45 5.04 11.67
C ASN A 166 -50.57 5.95 12.16
N ASN A 167 -50.62 7.20 11.69
CA ASN A 167 -51.69 8.15 12.02
C ASN A 167 -53.04 7.73 11.41
N HIS A 168 -53.03 7.04 10.26
CA HIS A 168 -54.22 6.51 9.60
C HIS A 168 -54.75 5.20 10.24
N TRP A 169 -54.05 4.61 11.22
CA TRP A 169 -54.50 3.40 11.93
C TRP A 169 -55.90 3.51 12.57
N CYS A 170 -56.44 4.72 12.70
CA CYS A 170 -57.83 4.96 13.13
C CYS A 170 -58.91 4.39 12.19
N LYS A 171 -58.62 4.04 10.92
CA LYS A 171 -59.64 3.63 9.93
C LYS A 171 -59.60 2.16 9.48
N LEU A 172 -58.68 1.35 10.00
CA LEU A 172 -58.57 -0.07 9.63
C LEU A 172 -58.94 -0.95 10.83
N ALA A 173 -59.85 -1.92 10.62
CA ALA A 173 -60.27 -2.84 11.67
C ALA A 173 -59.06 -3.64 12.22
N PRO A 174 -58.94 -3.84 13.55
CA PRO A 174 -57.77 -4.46 14.17
C PRO A 174 -57.39 -5.83 13.59
N SER A 175 -58.36 -6.63 13.14
CA SER A 175 -58.15 -7.97 12.58
C SER A 175 -57.51 -7.97 11.19
N GLN A 176 -57.77 -6.96 10.37
CA GLN A 176 -57.18 -6.84 9.03
C GLN A 176 -55.74 -6.30 9.09
N ASN A 177 -55.43 -5.51 10.11
CA ASN A 177 -54.12 -4.91 10.32
C ASN A 177 -53.03 -5.95 10.63
N VAL A 178 -53.33 -6.93 11.49
CA VAL A 178 -52.36 -7.97 11.88
C VAL A 178 -52.02 -8.85 10.69
N ALA A 179 -53.00 -9.21 9.86
CA ALA A 179 -52.77 -9.99 8.65
C ALA A 179 -51.91 -9.23 7.63
N LEU A 180 -52.19 -7.95 7.39
CA LEU A 180 -51.44 -7.13 6.45
C LEU A 180 -49.98 -6.91 6.89
N LEU A 181 -49.76 -6.60 8.17
CA LEU A 181 -48.42 -6.42 8.73
C LEU A 181 -47.59 -7.71 8.69
N ASN A 182 -48.21 -8.85 8.97
CA ASN A 182 -47.56 -10.15 8.86
C ASN A 182 -47.20 -10.50 7.41
N SER A 183 -48.08 -10.23 6.45
CA SER A 183 -47.77 -10.42 5.03
C SER A 183 -46.66 -9.50 4.53
N LEU A 184 -46.64 -8.23 4.94
CA LEU A 184 -45.57 -7.29 4.58
C LEU A 184 -44.23 -7.71 5.18
N ARG A 185 -44.22 -8.12 6.45
CA ARG A 185 -43.02 -8.65 7.14
C ARG A 185 -42.50 -9.93 6.49
N GLN A 186 -43.38 -10.80 6.02
CA GLN A 186 -43.00 -12.04 5.33
C GLN A 186 -42.48 -11.78 3.91
N LYS A 187 -43.01 -10.77 3.21
CA LYS A 187 -42.60 -10.41 1.86
C LYS A 187 -41.29 -9.62 1.78
N TYR A 188 -41.03 -8.74 2.75
CA TYR A 188 -39.89 -7.81 2.73
C TYR A 188 -38.88 -8.02 3.87
N GLY A 189 -39.13 -8.98 4.77
CA GLY A 189 -38.29 -9.22 5.96
C GLY A 189 -38.55 -8.22 7.10
N ASN A 190 -37.99 -8.49 8.28
CA ASN A 190 -38.07 -7.57 9.42
C ASN A 190 -37.32 -6.27 9.10
N PHE A 191 -38.05 -5.17 8.88
CA PHE A 191 -37.48 -3.83 8.97
C PHE A 191 -37.24 -3.50 10.44
N ASN A 192 -36.04 -3.81 10.94
CA ASN A 192 -35.54 -3.20 12.16
C ASN A 192 -35.08 -1.78 11.78
N VAL A 193 -35.96 -0.81 12.00
CA VAL A 193 -35.55 0.58 12.14
C VAL A 193 -35.10 0.72 13.58
N SER A 194 -33.78 0.79 13.79
CA SER A 194 -33.16 1.17 15.07
C SER A 194 -32.84 2.65 15.05
#